data_AF-A0A963NXD8-F1
#
_entry.id   AF-A0A963NXD8-F1
#
_cell.length_a   1.000
_cell.length_b   1.000
_cell.length_c   1.000
_cell.angle_alpha   90.00
_cell.angle_beta   90.00
_cell.angle_gamma   90.00
#
_symmetry.space_group_name_H-M   'P 1'
#
loop_
_entity.id
_entity.type
_entity.pdbx_description
1 polymer ?
#
loop_
_entity_poly.entity_id
_entity_poly.type
_entity_poly.pdbx_seq_one_letter_code
_entity_poly.pdbx_strand_id
1 'polypeptide(L)'
;GVAGVYLGADFISVTKNSADDWYMMKPAVLGAIMEHFMSDDPVLAAGADIDDDVKVDEADATVKQIKELIDTRVRPAVAQDGGDIVFQGFERGIVYLHMRGACSGCPSSVVTLKNGIENLLKYYVPEVVEVRSVS
;
A
#
# COMPACT_ATOMS: atom_id res chain seq x y z
N GLY A 1 0.10 18.18 12.93
CA GLY A 1 0.76 16.96 13.44
C GLY A 1 0.58 15.78 12.51
N VAL A 2 0.45 14.55 13.04
CA VAL A 2 0.31 13.32 12.24
C VAL A 2 -1.08 13.28 11.58
N ALA A 3 -1.11 13.05 10.26
CA ALA A 3 -2.31 12.91 9.44
C ALA A 3 -2.73 11.44 9.27
N GLY A 4 -1.78 10.52 9.29
CA GLY A 4 -2.06 9.09 9.17
C GLY A 4 -0.86 8.24 9.57
N VAL A 5 -1.14 6.99 9.96
CA VAL A 5 -0.14 5.97 10.27
C VAL A 5 -0.51 4.71 9.51
N TYR A 6 0.46 4.12 8.84
CA TYR A 6 0.35 2.81 8.19
C TYR A 6 1.39 1.88 8.81
N LEU A 7 0.94 0.71 9.24
CA LEU A 7 1.77 -0.35 9.79
C LEU A 7 1.99 -1.39 8.69
N GLY A 8 3.20 -1.41 8.15
CA GLY A 8 3.67 -2.50 7.30
C GLY A 8 4.14 -3.69 8.15
N ALA A 9 4.51 -4.79 7.49
CA ALA A 9 5.01 -5.98 8.18
C ALA A 9 6.32 -5.70 8.96
N ASP A 10 7.18 -4.84 8.41
CA ASP A 10 8.52 -4.53 8.93
C ASP A 10 8.84 -3.02 8.95
N PHE A 11 7.87 -2.16 8.65
CA PHE A 11 8.03 -0.71 8.67
C PHE A 11 6.79 0.02 9.18
N ILE A 12 6.98 1.27 9.60
CA ILE A 12 5.90 2.18 9.97
C ILE A 12 6.01 3.41 9.08
N SER A 13 4.93 3.72 8.36
CA SER A 13 4.82 4.94 7.57
C SER A 13 3.94 5.96 8.27
N VAL A 14 4.51 7.13 8.53
CA VAL A 14 3.82 8.23 9.21
C VAL A 14 3.65 9.38 8.22
N THR A 15 2.39 9.73 7.94
CA THR A 15 2.04 10.88 7.09
C THR A 15 1.85 12.10 7.98
N LYS A 16 2.55 13.20 7.70
CA LYS A 16 2.35 14.49 8.38
C LYS A 16 1.36 15.36 7.61
N ASN A 17 0.71 16.30 8.28
CA ASN A 17 0.00 17.36 7.56
C ASN A 17 1.01 18.29 6.86
N SER A 18 0.56 18.96 5.80
CA SER A 18 1.41 19.77 4.92
C SER A 18 2.11 20.93 5.65
N ALA A 19 1.49 21.50 6.68
CA ALA A 19 2.01 22.66 7.43
C ALA A 19 3.05 22.32 8.52
N ASP A 20 3.24 21.05 8.90
CA ASP A 20 4.12 20.69 10.01
C ASP A 20 5.56 20.37 9.58
N ASP A 21 6.52 20.54 10.49
CA ASP A 21 7.93 20.20 10.29
C ASP A 21 8.30 18.86 10.95
N TRP A 22 8.94 17.98 10.18
CA TRP A 22 9.47 16.71 10.67
C TRP A 22 10.50 16.87 11.79
N TYR A 23 11.29 17.94 11.81
CA TYR A 23 12.28 18.17 12.87
C TYR A 23 11.62 18.25 14.25
N MET A 24 10.43 18.87 14.32
CA MET A 24 9.66 19.01 15.56
C MET A 24 8.85 17.74 15.88
N MET A 25 8.39 17.02 14.86
CA MET A 25 7.54 15.84 15.05
C MET A 25 8.33 14.57 15.39
N LYS A 26 9.55 14.42 14.87
CA LYS A 26 10.37 13.20 15.01
C LYS A 26 10.54 12.73 16.46
N PRO A 27 10.90 13.60 17.43
CA PRO A 27 11.09 13.16 18.81
C PRO A 27 9.83 12.54 19.42
N ALA A 28 8.66 13.15 19.19
CA ALA A 28 7.40 12.67 19.73
C ALA A 28 6.96 11.34 19.08
N VAL A 29 7.09 11.23 17.75
CA VAL A 29 6.76 10.01 17.02
C VAL A 29 7.64 8.84 17.45
N LEU A 30 8.96 9.06 17.53
CA LEU A 30 9.90 8.02 17.96
C LEU A 30 9.70 7.64 19.43
N GLY A 31 9.37 8.61 20.29
CA GLY A 31 9.02 8.36 21.69
C GLY A 31 7.83 7.41 21.83
N ALA A 32 6.74 7.67 21.10
CA ALA A 32 5.55 6.82 21.11
C ALA A 32 5.84 5.39 20.59
N ILE A 33 6.64 5.26 19.54
CA ILE A 33 7.04 3.94 19.00
C ILE A 33 7.88 3.17 20.03
N MET A 34 8.85 3.83 20.67
CA MET A 34 9.70 3.19 21.68
C MET A 34 8.92 2.80 22.93
N GLU A 35 8.01 3.66 23.40
CA GLU A 35 7.13 3.37 24.53
C GLU A 35 6.29 2.11 24.28
N HIS A 36 5.66 2.02 23.11
CA HIS A 36 4.90 0.82 22.75
C HIS A 36 5.80 -0.41 22.63
N PHE A 37 6.98 -0.28 21.99
CA PHE A 37 7.92 -1.39 21.88
C PHE A 37 8.37 -1.92 23.25
N MET A 38 8.45 -1.07 24.26
CA MET A 38 8.78 -1.45 25.64
C MET A 38 7.59 -1.99 26.43
N SER A 39 6.36 -1.72 26.00
CA SER A 39 5.13 -2.13 26.70
C SER A 39 4.79 -3.62 26.52
N ASP A 40 5.27 -4.23 25.42
CA ASP A 40 4.88 -5.59 24.99
C ASP A 40 3.37 -5.77 24.73
N ASP A 41 2.64 -4.65 24.60
CA ASP A 41 1.22 -4.66 24.22
C ASP A 41 1.04 -5.11 22.76
N PRO A 42 -0.12 -5.72 22.41
CA PRO A 42 -0.43 -6.02 21.02
C PRO A 42 -0.42 -4.78 20.13
N VAL A 43 0.22 -4.88 18.96
CA VAL A 43 0.28 -3.81 17.95
C VAL A 43 -1.11 -3.44 17.42
N LEU A 44 -1.99 -4.42 17.32
CA LEU A 44 -3.38 -4.24 16.89
C LEU A 44 -4.33 -4.62 18.02
N ALA A 45 -5.36 -3.79 18.22
CA ALA A 45 -6.46 -4.11 19.13
C ALA A 45 -7.22 -5.35 18.62
N ALA A 46 -7.76 -6.14 19.56
CA ALA A 46 -8.56 -7.30 19.21
C ALA A 46 -9.77 -6.89 18.34
N GLY A 47 -9.90 -7.48 17.15
CA GLY A 47 -10.94 -7.16 16.19
C GLY A 47 -10.59 -6.08 15.16
N ALA A 48 -9.32 -5.64 15.08
CA ALA A 48 -8.85 -4.92 13.91
C ALA A 48 -8.84 -5.86 12.71
N ASP A 49 -9.75 -5.65 11.76
CA ASP A 49 -9.80 -6.42 10.52
C ASP A 49 -8.52 -6.16 9.71
N ILE A 50 -7.75 -7.21 9.50
CA ILE A 50 -6.78 -7.24 8.41
C ILE A 50 -7.65 -7.40 7.16
N ASP A 51 -7.81 -6.31 6.42
CA ASP A 51 -8.51 -6.28 5.13
C ASP A 51 -7.66 -7.04 4.12
N ASP A 52 -7.63 -8.36 4.30
CA ASP A 52 -6.92 -9.33 3.51
C ASP A 52 -7.93 -9.92 2.52
N ASP A 53 -7.68 -9.59 1.26
CA ASP A 53 -8.31 -10.14 0.08
C ASP A 53 -9.83 -9.86 -0.05
N VAL A 54 -10.15 -8.91 -0.92
CA VAL A 54 -11.45 -8.92 -1.61
C VAL A 54 -11.59 -10.33 -2.18
N LYS A 55 -12.67 -11.04 -1.83
CA LYS A 55 -13.04 -12.34 -2.38
C LYS A 55 -13.33 -12.20 -3.87
N VAL A 56 -12.28 -12.11 -4.67
CA VAL A 56 -12.32 -12.18 -6.12
C VAL A 56 -12.20 -13.65 -6.47
N ASP A 57 -13.00 -14.09 -7.43
CA ASP A 57 -13.07 -15.48 -7.88
C ASP A 57 -11.67 -16.01 -8.25
N GLU A 58 -11.06 -16.76 -7.33
CA GLU A 58 -9.70 -17.31 -7.50
C GLU A 58 -9.61 -18.32 -8.65
N ALA A 59 -10.73 -18.67 -9.29
CA ALA A 59 -10.75 -19.57 -10.44
C ALA A 59 -10.13 -18.93 -11.70
N ASP A 60 -10.05 -17.60 -11.80
CA ASP A 60 -9.51 -16.92 -12.98
C ASP A 60 -7.97 -16.91 -13.01
N ALA A 61 -7.40 -17.57 -14.03
CA ALA A 61 -5.95 -17.65 -14.24
C ALA A 61 -5.30 -16.28 -14.45
N THR A 62 -6.00 -15.33 -15.09
CA THR A 62 -5.53 -13.97 -15.31
C THR A 62 -5.46 -13.21 -13.99
N VAL A 63 -6.48 -13.34 -13.13
CA VAL A 63 -6.48 -12.72 -11.79
C VAL A 63 -5.32 -13.25 -10.94
N LYS A 64 -5.11 -14.58 -10.96
CA LYS A 64 -3.97 -15.21 -10.27
C LYS A 64 -2.63 -14.65 -10.73
N GLN A 65 -2.43 -14.53 -12.05
CA GLN A 65 -1.20 -14.00 -12.61
C GLN A 65 -0.99 -12.52 -12.23
N ILE A 66 -2.06 -11.70 -12.22
CA ILE A 66 -1.98 -10.31 -11.78
C ILE A 66 -1.58 -10.23 -10.31
N LYS A 67 -2.24 -11.00 -9.42
CA LYS A 67 -1.90 -11.04 -7.99
C LYS A 67 -0.44 -11.47 -7.78
N GLU A 68 0.00 -12.53 -8.45
CA GLU A 68 1.38 -13.02 -8.35
C GLU A 68 2.41 -11.95 -8.77
N LEU A 69 2.18 -11.25 -9.88
CA LEU A 69 3.05 -10.16 -10.32
C LEU A 69 3.07 -9.00 -9.32
N ILE A 70 1.92 -8.66 -8.73
CA ILE A 70 1.83 -7.63 -7.71
C ILE A 70 2.66 -8.05 -6.49
N ASP A 71 2.44 -9.23 -5.95
CA ASP A 71 3.08 -9.67 -4.70
C ASP A 71 4.59 -9.92 -4.87
N THR A 72 5.01 -10.44 -6.02
CA THR A 72 6.43 -10.80 -6.24
C THR A 72 7.29 -9.67 -6.78
N ARG A 73 6.70 -8.63 -7.40
CA ARG A 73 7.47 -7.56 -8.06
C ARG A 73 7.08 -6.15 -7.65
N VAL A 74 5.78 -5.87 -7.58
CA VAL A 74 5.30 -4.51 -7.30
C VAL A 74 5.38 -4.20 -5.81
N ARG A 75 4.79 -5.05 -4.98
CA ARG A 75 4.69 -4.87 -3.54
C ARG A 75 6.07 -4.71 -2.86
N PRO A 76 7.12 -5.48 -3.21
CA PRO A 76 8.45 -5.29 -2.63
C PRO A 76 9.04 -3.91 -2.94
N ALA A 77 8.88 -3.42 -4.17
CA ALA A 77 9.37 -2.09 -4.55
C ALA A 77 8.61 -0.98 -3.83
N VAL A 78 7.29 -1.14 -3.68
CA VAL A 78 6.43 -0.16 -2.99
C VAL A 78 6.66 -0.15 -1.48
N ALA A 79 6.88 -1.31 -0.86
CA ALA A 79 7.22 -1.42 0.55
C ALA A 79 8.55 -0.71 0.88
N GLN A 80 9.54 -0.76 -0.02
CA GLN A 80 10.79 -0.02 0.12
C GLN A 80 10.58 1.50 0.18
N ASP A 81 9.56 2.01 -0.51
CA ASP A 81 9.16 3.42 -0.49
C ASP A 81 8.20 3.76 0.68
N GLY A 82 7.90 2.79 1.55
CA GLY A 82 7.00 2.96 2.70
C GLY A 82 5.52 2.92 2.34
N GLY A 83 5.15 2.32 1.22
CA GLY A 83 3.76 2.12 0.81
C GLY A 83 3.34 0.65 0.82
N ASP A 84 2.08 0.41 0.46
CA ASP A 84 1.59 -0.92 0.09
C ASP A 84 0.53 -0.80 -1.00
N ILE A 85 0.25 -1.89 -1.71
CA ILE A 85 -0.79 -1.95 -2.74
C ILE A 85 -1.62 -3.20 -2.53
N VAL A 86 -2.94 -2.99 -2.48
CA VAL A 86 -3.92 -4.07 -2.37
C VAL A 86 -4.66 -4.19 -3.69
N PHE A 87 -4.68 -5.41 -4.25
CA PHE A 87 -5.51 -5.72 -5.40
C PHE A 87 -6.99 -5.74 -4.99
N GLN A 88 -7.83 -5.02 -5.73
CA GLN A 88 -9.26 -4.87 -5.44
C GLN A 88 -10.15 -5.58 -6.46
N GLY A 89 -9.65 -5.78 -7.69
CA GLY A 89 -10.39 -6.49 -8.72
C GLY A 89 -9.83 -6.29 -10.12
N PHE A 90 -10.34 -7.10 -11.04
CA PHE A 90 -10.04 -7.01 -12.47
C PHE A 90 -11.34 -7.16 -13.26
N GLU A 91 -11.67 -6.15 -14.07
CA GLU A 91 -12.91 -6.16 -14.86
C GLU A 91 -12.68 -5.45 -16.20
N ARG A 92 -13.07 -6.09 -17.31
CA ARG A 92 -13.00 -5.51 -18.67
C ARG A 92 -11.61 -4.94 -19.00
N GLY A 93 -10.56 -5.64 -18.59
CA GLY A 93 -9.17 -5.23 -18.80
C GLY A 93 -8.65 -4.16 -17.81
N ILE A 94 -9.46 -3.71 -16.87
CA ILE A 94 -9.07 -2.69 -15.89
C ILE A 94 -8.73 -3.36 -14.57
N VAL A 95 -7.51 -3.12 -14.08
CA VAL A 95 -7.04 -3.56 -12.76
C VAL A 95 -7.30 -2.45 -11.74
N TYR A 96 -8.04 -2.77 -10.68
CA TYR A 96 -8.32 -1.87 -9.58
C TYR A 96 -7.39 -2.15 -8.42
N LEU A 97 -6.69 -1.13 -7.95
CA LEU A 97 -5.72 -1.19 -6.87
C LEU A 97 -6.07 -0.17 -5.80
N HIS A 98 -5.87 -0.50 -4.54
CA HIS A 98 -5.91 0.44 -3.44
C HIS A 98 -4.48 0.69 -2.93
N MET A 99 -4.03 1.95 -3.01
CA MET A 99 -2.69 2.34 -2.56
C MET A 99 -2.72 2.77 -1.10
N ARG A 100 -1.79 2.26 -0.28
CA ARG A 100 -1.68 2.53 1.16
C ARG A 100 -0.30 3.12 1.51
N GLY A 101 -0.19 3.68 2.72
CA GLY A 101 1.06 4.25 3.23
C GLY A 101 1.53 5.48 2.45
N ALA A 102 2.83 5.57 2.21
CA ALA A 102 3.45 6.70 1.52
C ALA A 102 2.91 6.89 0.08
N CYS A 103 2.41 5.82 -0.55
CA CYS A 103 1.93 5.83 -1.92
C CYS A 103 0.57 6.52 -2.10
N SER A 104 -0.23 6.75 -1.05
CA SER A 104 -1.53 7.41 -1.18
C SER A 104 -1.47 8.95 -1.07
N GLY A 105 -0.37 9.49 -0.52
CA GLY A 105 -0.31 10.89 -0.08
C GLY A 105 0.32 11.90 -1.06
N CYS A 106 0.97 11.45 -2.14
CA CYS A 106 1.71 12.33 -3.06
C CYS A 106 1.19 12.18 -4.50
N PRO A 107 0.50 13.19 -5.07
CA PRO A 107 -0.09 13.09 -6.42
C PRO A 107 0.91 12.73 -7.53
N SER A 108 2.14 13.24 -7.45
CA SER A 108 3.18 12.95 -8.45
C SER A 108 3.72 11.52 -8.33
N SER A 109 3.86 11.00 -7.11
CA SER A 109 4.28 9.62 -6.85
C SER A 109 3.20 8.62 -7.28
N VAL A 110 1.92 8.93 -7.04
CA VAL A 110 0.78 8.11 -7.48
C VAL A 110 0.78 7.92 -8.99
N VAL A 111 0.97 9.00 -9.77
CA VAL A 111 0.97 8.93 -11.23
C VAL A 111 2.15 8.09 -11.73
N THR A 112 3.35 8.34 -11.22
CA THR A 112 4.56 7.63 -11.67
C THR A 112 4.48 6.14 -11.32
N LEU A 113 4.05 5.81 -10.11
CA LEU A 113 3.89 4.45 -9.65
C LEU A 113 2.80 3.71 -10.43
N LYS A 114 1.63 4.34 -10.62
CA LYS A 114 0.55 3.80 -11.47
C LYS A 114 1.09 3.42 -12.85
N ASN A 115 1.82 4.33 -13.51
CA ASN A 115 2.33 4.08 -14.85
C ASN A 115 3.34 2.93 -14.87
N GLY A 116 4.21 2.83 -13.86
CA GLY A 116 5.15 1.72 -13.72
C GLY A 116 4.43 0.37 -13.59
N ILE A 117 3.41 0.30 -12.74
CA ILE A 117 2.61 -0.91 -12.53
C ILE A 117 1.83 -1.27 -13.79
N GLU A 118 1.18 -0.30 -14.43
CA GLU A 118 0.41 -0.50 -15.64
C GLU A 118 1.27 -1.06 -16.77
N ASN A 119 2.47 -0.52 -16.97
CA ASN A 119 3.41 -1.02 -17.98
C ASN A 119 3.88 -2.45 -17.68
N LEU A 120 4.18 -2.76 -16.42
CA LEU A 120 4.56 -4.11 -16.00
C LEU A 120 3.43 -5.11 -16.24
N LEU A 121 2.21 -4.78 -15.81
CA LEU A 121 1.06 -5.66 -15.96
C LEU A 121 0.71 -5.86 -17.44
N LYS A 122 0.69 -4.79 -18.26
CA LYS A 122 0.49 -4.89 -19.71
C LYS A 122 1.50 -5.80 -20.41
N TYR A 123 2.75 -5.78 -19.95
CA TYR A 123 3.81 -6.60 -20.54
C TYR A 123 3.62 -8.09 -20.26
N TYR A 124 3.24 -8.45 -19.04
CA TYR A 124 3.10 -9.85 -18.63
C TYR A 124 1.69 -10.41 -18.81
N VAL A 125 0.67 -9.55 -18.82
CA VAL A 125 -0.76 -9.87 -18.90
C VAL A 125 -1.40 -8.98 -19.97
N PRO A 126 -1.38 -9.40 -21.25
CA PRO A 126 -1.87 -8.60 -22.39
C PRO A 126 -3.34 -8.19 -22.30
N GLU A 127 -4.15 -8.86 -21.49
CA GLU A 127 -5.55 -8.55 -21.21
C GLU A 127 -5.72 -7.26 -20.41
N VAL A 128 -4.67 -6.80 -19.72
CA VAL A 128 -4.69 -5.54 -18.96
C VAL A 128 -4.57 -4.36 -19.91
N VAL A 129 -5.53 -3.44 -19.85
CA VAL A 129 -5.57 -2.21 -20.66
C VAL A 129 -5.34 -0.95 -19.82
N GLU A 130 -5.66 -0.99 -18.54
CA GLU A 130 -5.56 0.17 -17.64
C GLU A 130 -5.42 -0.27 -16.17
N VAL A 131 -4.71 0.52 -15.37
CA VAL A 131 -4.71 0.42 -13.90
C VAL A 131 -5.42 1.64 -13.31
N ARG A 132 -6.33 1.42 -12.34
CA ARG A 132 -7.01 2.49 -11.60
C ARG A 132 -6.77 2.36 -10.10
N SER A 133 -6.46 3.48 -9.48
CA SER A 133 -6.44 3.59 -8.03
C SER A 133 -7.87 3.82 -7.54
N VAL A 134 -8.35 2.99 -6.63
CA VAL A 134 -9.56 3.24 -5.85
C VAL A 134 -9.14 3.82 -4.49
N SER A 135 -10.00 4.66 -3.90
CA SER A 135 -9.76 5.35 -2.62
C SER A 135 -10.76 4.89 -1.58
#